data_AF-Q5BZ38-F1
#
_entry.id   AF-Q5BZ38-F1
#
_cell.length_a   1.000
_cell.length_b   1.000
_cell.length_c   1.000
_cell.angle_alpha   90.00
_cell.angle_beta   90.00
_cell.angle_gamma   90.00
#
_symmetry.space_group_name_H-M   'P 1'
#
loop_
_entity.id
_entity.type
_entity.pdbx_description
1 polymer ?
#
loop_
_entity_poly.entity_id
_entity_poly.type
_entity_poly.pdbx_seq_one_letter_code
_entity_poly.pdbx_strand_id
1 'polypeptide(L)'
;MKIRFSTLSNYFQVLNERINKMNSTLFASFPSLSGDFLTYADRQHDYWSGYYNSNPYEKSLSRLLESELRSAEILYSYARQSVGRLQNVAQLIPLITDLYKNLTIVRRNLGLFQHHDAITGTSRPEVMLDYSEKLLKSIHSARKVITISSAYLLLLNSALKSDVVISNKRLPVSNKLKQLLIQLKDEYQTGNNNDVTTSNTISGNTLHSFYSLEDNLHNYQHSEPILIHFSENNNM
;
A
#
# COMPACT_ATOMS: atom_id res chain seq x y z
N MET A 1 -21.30 -41.42 18.38
CA MET A 1 -20.68 -40.16 17.91
C MET A 1 -19.24 -40.44 17.49
N LYS A 2 -18.78 -39.99 16.32
CA LYS A 2 -17.37 -40.12 15.89
C LYS A 2 -16.71 -38.74 15.92
N ILE A 3 -15.74 -38.52 16.81
CA ILE A 3 -14.96 -37.28 16.91
C ILE A 3 -13.55 -37.57 16.37
N ARG A 4 -13.01 -36.66 15.55
CA ARG A 4 -11.63 -36.73 15.03
C ARG A 4 -11.07 -35.34 14.79
N PHE A 5 -9.76 -35.21 14.83
CA PHE A 5 -9.09 -34.02 14.28
C PHE A 5 -9.37 -33.92 12.77
N SER A 6 -9.55 -32.69 12.30
CA SER A 6 -9.90 -32.41 10.92
C SER A 6 -9.54 -30.97 10.56
N THR A 7 -9.48 -30.68 9.27
CA THR A 7 -9.31 -29.33 8.74
C THR A 7 -10.66 -28.69 8.40
N LEU A 8 -10.65 -27.37 8.21
CA LEU A 8 -11.82 -26.63 7.71
C LEU A 8 -12.26 -27.12 6.33
N SER A 9 -11.30 -27.44 5.45
CA SER A 9 -11.59 -27.99 4.12
C SER A 9 -12.33 -29.32 4.20
N ASN A 10 -11.89 -30.22 5.09
CA ASN A 10 -12.56 -31.50 5.30
C ASN A 10 -13.98 -31.33 5.86
N TYR A 11 -14.21 -30.34 6.74
CA TYR A 11 -15.54 -30.02 7.23
C TYR A 11 -16.49 -29.66 6.07
N PHE A 12 -16.08 -28.71 5.22
CA PHE A 12 -16.89 -28.27 4.08
C PHE A 12 -17.04 -29.37 3.00
N GLN A 13 -16.02 -30.20 2.80
CA GLN A 13 -16.13 -31.36 1.91
C GLN A 13 -17.22 -32.32 2.39
N VAL A 14 -17.22 -32.71 3.67
CA VAL A 14 -18.23 -33.61 4.24
C VAL A 14 -19.62 -32.97 4.20
N LEU A 15 -19.72 -31.66 4.44
CA LEU A 15 -20.97 -30.92 4.32
C LEU A 15 -21.52 -31.01 2.88
N ASN A 16 -20.69 -30.72 1.87
CA ASN A 16 -21.07 -30.81 0.46
C ASN A 16 -21.45 -32.23 0.03
N GLU A 17 -20.71 -33.26 0.50
CA GLU A 17 -21.06 -34.67 0.24
C GLU A 17 -22.43 -35.04 0.83
N ARG A 18 -22.76 -34.54 2.03
CA ARG A 18 -24.08 -34.77 2.65
C ARG A 18 -25.18 -34.09 1.85
N ILE A 19 -24.95 -32.87 1.40
CA ILE A 19 -25.89 -32.12 0.59
C ILE A 19 -26.17 -32.86 -0.74
N ASN A 20 -25.13 -33.34 -1.43
CA ASN A 20 -25.26 -34.07 -2.69
C ASN A 20 -25.98 -35.41 -2.53
N LYS A 21 -25.74 -36.13 -1.42
CA LYS A 21 -26.41 -37.41 -1.13
C LYS A 21 -27.91 -37.27 -0.82
N MET A 22 -28.36 -36.12 -0.35
CA MET A 22 -29.76 -35.87 0.01
C MET A 22 -30.61 -35.31 -1.16
N ASN A 23 -30.15 -35.44 -2.41
CA ASN A 23 -30.85 -35.03 -3.64
C ASN A 23 -31.59 -33.68 -3.49
N SER A 24 -30.82 -32.61 -3.25
CA SER A 24 -31.26 -31.21 -3.30
C SER A 24 -32.23 -30.71 -2.21
N THR A 25 -32.79 -31.57 -1.36
CA THR A 25 -33.64 -31.14 -0.22
C THR A 25 -32.89 -30.24 0.76
N LEU A 26 -31.60 -30.51 0.99
CA LEU A 26 -30.75 -29.72 1.88
C LEU A 26 -30.25 -28.41 1.24
N PHE A 27 -30.02 -28.38 -0.09
CA PHE A 27 -29.63 -27.16 -0.80
C PHE A 27 -30.77 -26.14 -0.81
N ALA A 28 -32.02 -26.61 -0.96
CA ALA A 28 -33.22 -25.78 -0.83
C ALA A 28 -33.43 -25.24 0.61
N SER A 29 -32.70 -25.74 1.61
CA SER A 29 -32.84 -25.34 3.02
C SER A 29 -31.86 -24.27 3.48
N PHE A 30 -30.79 -23.99 2.73
CA PHE A 30 -29.90 -22.88 3.08
C PHE A 30 -30.51 -21.56 2.64
N PRO A 31 -30.70 -20.60 3.56
CA PRO A 31 -31.22 -19.29 3.19
C PRO A 31 -30.19 -18.55 2.33
N SER A 32 -30.66 -17.88 1.27
CA SER A 32 -29.88 -16.84 0.62
C SER A 32 -29.79 -15.63 1.54
N LEU A 33 -28.60 -15.07 1.72
CA LEU A 33 -28.37 -13.88 2.53
C LEU A 33 -27.64 -12.81 1.69
N SER A 34 -28.06 -11.56 1.81
CA SER A 34 -27.44 -10.39 1.17
C SER A 34 -27.30 -9.24 2.16
N GLY A 35 -26.24 -8.45 2.04
CA GLY A 35 -25.93 -7.33 2.93
C GLY A 35 -24.51 -7.42 3.48
N ASP A 36 -24.23 -6.67 4.53
CA ASP A 36 -23.00 -6.77 5.31
C ASP A 36 -23.29 -7.21 6.76
N PHE A 37 -22.25 -7.26 7.59
CA PHE A 37 -22.34 -7.56 9.02
C PHE A 37 -21.83 -6.39 9.86
N LEU A 38 -22.10 -5.14 9.44
CA LEU A 38 -21.70 -3.93 10.16
C LEU A 38 -22.95 -3.25 10.76
N THR A 39 -22.88 -2.61 11.92
CA THR A 39 -21.74 -2.55 12.87
C THR A 39 -21.83 -3.69 13.88
N TYR A 40 -20.72 -4.40 14.08
CA TYR A 40 -20.63 -5.49 15.04
C TYR A 40 -20.78 -5.01 16.49
N ALA A 41 -21.51 -5.77 17.30
CA ALA A 41 -21.57 -5.62 18.75
C ALA A 41 -21.54 -7.01 19.40
N ASP A 42 -20.60 -7.24 20.32
CA ASP A 42 -20.51 -8.50 21.07
C ASP A 42 -21.45 -8.53 22.28
N ARG A 43 -21.85 -7.35 22.77
CA ARG A 43 -22.83 -7.14 23.84
C ARG A 43 -23.79 -6.01 23.47
N GLN A 44 -24.94 -5.98 24.13
CA GLN A 44 -26.11 -5.14 23.83
C GLN A 44 -25.80 -3.74 23.25
N HIS A 45 -24.94 -2.98 23.93
CA HIS A 45 -24.63 -1.59 23.57
C HIS A 45 -23.15 -1.36 23.20
N ASP A 46 -22.36 -2.44 23.10
CA ASP A 46 -20.92 -2.37 22.85
C ASP A 46 -20.66 -2.45 21.34
N TYR A 47 -21.05 -1.42 20.60
CA TYR A 47 -20.83 -1.36 19.15
C TYR A 47 -19.37 -1.01 18.83
N TRP A 48 -18.75 -1.80 17.98
CA TRP A 48 -17.35 -1.64 17.59
C TRP A 48 -17.22 -0.66 16.40
N SER A 49 -17.85 0.50 16.48
CA SER A 49 -17.71 1.56 15.46
C SER A 49 -16.51 2.48 15.71
N GLY A 50 -15.91 2.45 16.91
CA GLY A 50 -14.78 3.32 17.26
C GLY A 50 -13.56 3.12 16.36
N TYR A 51 -13.23 1.86 16.03
CA TYR A 51 -12.06 1.54 15.21
C TYR A 51 -12.14 2.06 13.77
N TYR A 52 -13.34 2.49 13.32
CA TYR A 52 -13.48 3.18 12.03
C TYR A 52 -12.67 4.48 11.99
N ASN A 53 -12.44 5.13 13.13
CA ASN A 53 -11.73 6.41 13.23
C ASN A 53 -10.44 6.39 14.06
N SER A 54 -10.20 5.37 14.89
CA SER A 54 -8.96 5.26 15.70
C SER A 54 -7.69 5.32 14.84
N ASN A 55 -6.65 6.06 15.24
CA ASN A 55 -5.40 6.22 14.47
C ASN A 55 -5.63 6.68 13.01
N PRO A 56 -6.26 7.85 12.79
CA PRO A 56 -6.62 8.34 11.46
C PRO A 56 -5.39 8.70 10.60
N TYR A 57 -4.26 9.05 11.24
CA TYR A 57 -3.00 9.35 10.56
C TYR A 57 -2.48 8.13 9.79
N GLU A 58 -2.39 6.97 10.44
CA GLU A 58 -1.93 5.72 9.84
C GLU A 58 -2.91 5.20 8.78
N LYS A 59 -4.22 5.37 9.01
CA LYS A 59 -5.24 5.10 7.99
C LYS A 59 -5.01 5.93 6.72
N SER A 60 -4.70 7.21 6.86
CA SER A 60 -4.36 8.10 5.75
C SER A 60 -3.05 7.67 5.06
N LEU A 61 -2.00 7.38 5.84
CA LEU A 61 -0.72 6.87 5.31
C LEU A 61 -0.90 5.58 4.50
N SER A 62 -1.78 4.68 4.93
CA SER A 62 -2.06 3.45 4.18
C SER A 62 -2.65 3.73 2.80
N ARG A 63 -3.53 4.73 2.66
CA ARG A 63 -4.12 5.11 1.36
C ARG A 63 -3.10 5.79 0.47
N LEU A 64 -2.25 6.64 1.04
CA LEU A 64 -1.11 7.22 0.32
C LEU A 64 -0.19 6.11 -0.21
N LEU A 65 0.21 5.17 0.65
CA LEU A 65 1.07 4.06 0.26
C LEU A 65 0.43 3.18 -0.82
N GLU A 66 -0.87 2.90 -0.73
CA GLU A 66 -1.62 2.14 -1.73
C GLU A 66 -1.53 2.79 -3.12
N SER A 67 -1.74 4.12 -3.20
CA SER A 67 -1.62 4.89 -4.43
C SER A 67 -0.20 4.92 -5.00
N GLU A 68 0.79 5.13 -4.13
CA GLU A 68 2.22 5.17 -4.50
C GLU A 68 2.70 3.78 -4.97
N LEU A 69 2.30 2.69 -4.28
CA LEU A 69 2.62 1.33 -4.70
C LEU A 69 2.02 1.03 -6.07
N ARG A 70 0.74 1.34 -6.30
CA ARG A 70 0.09 1.15 -7.60
C ARG A 70 0.86 1.88 -8.71
N SER A 71 1.21 3.14 -8.48
CA SER A 71 1.97 3.95 -9.44
C SER A 71 3.36 3.36 -9.71
N ALA A 72 4.05 2.94 -8.66
CA ALA A 72 5.36 2.30 -8.74
C ALA A 72 5.33 1.00 -9.57
N GLU A 73 4.33 0.14 -9.35
CA GLU A 73 4.18 -1.11 -10.10
C GLU A 73 3.90 -0.89 -11.59
N ILE A 74 3.03 0.06 -11.92
CA ILE A 74 2.71 0.41 -13.31
C ILE A 74 3.97 0.92 -14.01
N LEU A 75 4.63 1.93 -13.45
CA LEU A 75 5.83 2.53 -14.05
C LEU A 75 6.98 1.53 -14.15
N TYR A 76 7.20 0.72 -13.11
CA TYR A 76 8.20 -0.34 -13.12
C TYR A 76 7.93 -1.34 -14.24
N SER A 77 6.67 -1.74 -14.45
CA SER A 77 6.30 -2.70 -15.49
C SER A 77 6.56 -2.14 -16.89
N TYR A 78 6.22 -0.88 -17.15
CA TYR A 78 6.53 -0.20 -18.42
C TYR A 78 8.04 -0.04 -18.63
N ALA A 79 8.77 0.38 -17.60
CA ALA A 79 10.21 0.52 -17.65
C ALA A 79 10.88 -0.83 -17.94
N ARG A 80 10.49 -1.88 -17.20
CA ARG A 80 11.01 -3.25 -17.39
C ARG A 80 10.74 -3.78 -18.80
N GLN A 81 9.56 -3.52 -19.35
CA GLN A 81 9.21 -3.95 -20.71
C GLN A 81 10.02 -3.21 -21.79
N SER A 82 10.33 -1.93 -21.54
CA SER A 82 11.11 -1.08 -22.45
C SER A 82 12.60 -1.45 -22.51
N VAL A 83 13.12 -2.12 -21.48
CA VAL A 83 14.49 -2.63 -21.47
C VAL A 83 14.68 -3.68 -22.58
N GLY A 84 15.70 -3.47 -23.42
CA GLY A 84 16.08 -4.38 -24.52
C GLY A 84 16.41 -5.82 -24.09
N ARG A 85 16.62 -6.71 -25.07
CA ARG A 85 17.15 -8.08 -24.84
C ARG A 85 18.66 -8.19 -25.11
N LEU A 86 19.36 -7.08 -25.34
CA LEU A 86 20.75 -7.07 -25.80
C LEU A 86 21.77 -7.14 -24.65
N GLN A 87 23.03 -7.42 -24.99
CA GLN A 87 24.16 -7.63 -24.06
C GLN A 87 24.37 -6.48 -23.04
N ASN A 88 23.87 -5.27 -23.32
CA ASN A 88 23.95 -4.11 -22.42
C ASN A 88 22.97 -4.15 -21.22
N VAL A 89 22.04 -5.12 -21.17
CA VAL A 89 21.07 -5.28 -20.07
C VAL A 89 21.73 -5.85 -18.82
N ALA A 90 22.79 -6.66 -18.98
CA ALA A 90 23.48 -7.31 -17.87
C ALA A 90 23.88 -6.33 -16.76
N GLN A 91 24.23 -5.10 -17.14
CA GLN A 91 24.65 -4.05 -16.22
C GLN A 91 23.48 -3.36 -15.49
N LEU A 92 22.26 -3.45 -16.01
CA LEU A 92 21.04 -2.96 -15.36
C LEU A 92 20.34 -4.02 -14.52
N ILE A 93 20.66 -5.30 -14.68
CA ILE A 93 20.09 -6.39 -13.87
C ILE A 93 20.15 -6.08 -12.37
N PRO A 94 21.28 -5.59 -11.80
CA PRO A 94 21.34 -5.26 -10.38
C PRO A 94 20.33 -4.17 -9.98
N LEU A 95 20.20 -3.10 -10.78
CA LEU A 95 19.24 -2.03 -10.54
C LEU A 95 17.81 -2.56 -10.61
N ILE A 96 17.47 -3.31 -11.66
CA ILE A 96 16.09 -3.79 -11.84
C ILE A 96 15.70 -4.79 -10.73
N THR A 97 16.67 -5.59 -10.27
CA THR A 97 16.50 -6.51 -9.15
C THR A 97 16.31 -5.74 -7.83
N ASP A 98 17.08 -4.67 -7.60
CA ASP A 98 16.92 -3.77 -6.44
C ASP A 98 15.52 -3.14 -6.40
N LEU A 99 15.07 -2.58 -7.52
CA LEU A 99 13.73 -1.99 -7.62
C LEU A 99 12.61 -3.01 -7.35
N TYR A 100 12.75 -4.25 -7.85
CA TYR A 100 11.78 -5.31 -7.59
C TYR A 100 11.76 -5.74 -6.12
N LYS A 101 12.94 -5.78 -5.47
CA LYS A 101 13.04 -6.02 -4.03
C LYS A 101 12.33 -4.93 -3.23
N ASN A 102 12.49 -3.65 -3.61
CA ASN A 102 11.76 -2.54 -2.99
C ASN A 102 10.24 -2.74 -3.12
N LEU A 103 9.74 -3.01 -4.33
CA LEU A 103 8.31 -3.32 -4.53
C LEU A 103 7.82 -4.48 -3.66
N THR A 104 8.64 -5.52 -3.52
CA THR A 104 8.30 -6.68 -2.67
C THR A 104 8.18 -6.30 -1.20
N ILE A 105 9.09 -5.48 -0.68
CA ILE A 105 9.04 -4.98 0.70
C ILE A 105 7.81 -4.10 0.90
N VAL A 106 7.53 -3.18 -0.04
CA VAL A 106 6.36 -2.30 0.02
C VAL A 106 5.06 -3.10 0.07
N ARG A 107 4.88 -4.11 -0.81
CA ARG A 107 3.70 -4.98 -0.80
C ARG A 107 3.53 -5.71 0.54
N ARG A 108 4.62 -6.25 1.09
CA ARG A 108 4.60 -6.98 2.36
C ARG A 108 4.20 -6.06 3.51
N ASN A 109 4.75 -4.85 3.57
CA ASN A 109 4.43 -3.90 4.63
C ASN A 109 2.99 -3.38 4.52
N LEU A 110 2.51 -3.07 3.32
CA LEU A 110 1.12 -2.68 3.12
C LEU A 110 0.16 -3.83 3.49
N GLY A 111 0.49 -5.07 3.09
CA GLY A 111 -0.28 -6.26 3.44
C GLY A 111 -0.28 -6.57 4.94
N LEU A 112 0.86 -6.40 5.61
CA LEU A 112 0.96 -6.49 7.07
C LEU A 112 0.06 -5.44 7.74
N PHE A 113 0.03 -4.20 7.22
CA PHE A 113 -0.83 -3.15 7.75
C PHE A 113 -2.33 -3.41 7.55
N GLN A 114 -2.72 -4.32 6.65
CA GLN A 114 -4.12 -4.77 6.54
C GLN A 114 -4.54 -5.74 7.66
N HIS A 115 -3.63 -6.11 8.57
CA HIS A 115 -3.97 -6.85 9.77
C HIS A 115 -5.08 -6.13 10.56
N HIS A 116 -6.00 -6.89 11.14
CA HIS A 116 -7.19 -6.36 11.82
C HIS A 116 -6.90 -5.66 13.15
N ASP A 117 -5.63 -5.59 13.59
CA ASP A 117 -5.17 -4.71 14.68
C ASP A 117 -4.23 -3.59 14.21
N ALA A 118 -3.95 -3.52 12.90
CA ALA A 118 -3.09 -2.52 12.29
C ALA A 118 -3.96 -1.38 11.71
N ILE A 119 -4.57 -1.57 10.54
CA ILE A 119 -5.43 -0.56 9.89
C ILE A 119 -6.62 -0.11 10.76
N THR A 120 -7.10 -0.97 11.64
CA THR A 120 -8.18 -0.67 12.59
C THR A 120 -7.75 0.29 13.69
N GLY A 121 -6.46 0.39 13.98
CA GLY A 121 -5.95 1.24 15.04
C GLY A 121 -6.14 0.65 16.45
N THR A 122 -6.25 -0.67 16.59
CA THR A 122 -6.53 -1.36 17.87
C THR A 122 -5.31 -2.04 18.50
N SER A 123 -4.12 -1.90 17.91
CA SER A 123 -2.86 -2.38 18.50
C SER A 123 -2.31 -1.41 19.56
N ARG A 124 -1.35 -1.89 20.35
CA ARG A 124 -0.65 -1.08 21.36
C ARG A 124 0.14 0.06 20.69
N PRO A 125 0.35 1.19 21.37
CA PRO A 125 1.09 2.33 20.82
C PRO A 125 2.46 1.96 20.23
N GLU A 126 3.23 1.09 20.89
CA GLU A 126 4.56 0.69 20.42
C GLU A 126 4.49 -0.13 19.12
N VAL A 127 3.42 -0.92 18.96
CA VAL A 127 3.16 -1.69 17.73
C VAL A 127 2.69 -0.76 16.62
N MET A 128 1.88 0.25 16.94
CA MET A 128 1.46 1.26 15.96
C MET A 128 2.65 2.06 15.44
N LEU A 129 3.59 2.45 16.32
CA LEU A 129 4.82 3.11 15.92
C LEU A 129 5.63 2.26 14.93
N ASP A 130 5.76 0.95 15.16
CA ASP A 130 6.42 0.03 14.21
C ASP A 130 5.68 -0.02 12.87
N TYR A 131 4.34 -0.02 12.86
CA TYR A 131 3.57 0.08 11.63
C TYR A 131 3.83 1.39 10.89
N SER A 132 3.80 2.52 11.60
CA SER A 132 4.02 3.86 11.04
C SER A 132 5.41 3.97 10.40
N GLU A 133 6.45 3.45 11.07
CA GLU A 133 7.79 3.37 10.50
C GLU A 133 7.83 2.54 9.21
N LYS A 134 7.18 1.36 9.21
CA LYS A 134 7.14 0.50 8.01
C LYS A 134 6.39 1.18 6.87
N LEU A 135 5.28 1.87 7.15
CA LEU A 135 4.53 2.61 6.14
C LEU A 135 5.39 3.73 5.52
N LEU A 136 6.03 4.56 6.35
CA LEU A 136 6.89 5.66 5.88
C LEU A 136 8.08 5.15 5.05
N LYS A 137 8.80 4.13 5.54
CA LYS A 137 9.89 3.46 4.79
C LYS A 137 9.40 2.90 3.46
N SER A 138 8.16 2.40 3.41
CA SER A 138 7.55 1.84 2.20
C SER A 138 7.14 2.93 1.21
N ILE A 139 6.60 4.06 1.67
CA ILE A 139 6.28 5.22 0.82
C ILE A 139 7.55 5.70 0.12
N HIS A 140 8.63 5.87 0.88
CA HIS A 140 9.92 6.26 0.31
C HIS A 140 10.44 5.23 -0.72
N SER A 141 10.33 3.94 -0.39
CA SER A 141 10.72 2.85 -1.31
C SER A 141 9.89 2.82 -2.59
N ALA A 142 8.58 3.09 -2.52
CA ALA A 142 7.71 3.19 -3.68
C ALA A 142 8.09 4.39 -4.55
N ARG A 143 8.30 5.57 -3.94
CA ARG A 143 8.76 6.79 -4.63
C ARG A 143 10.11 6.61 -5.30
N LYS A 144 11.05 5.88 -4.70
CA LYS A 144 12.31 5.49 -5.35
C LYS A 144 12.06 4.77 -6.68
N VAL A 145 11.17 3.79 -6.67
CA VAL A 145 10.82 3.00 -7.86
C VAL A 145 10.13 3.88 -8.90
N ILE A 146 9.21 4.75 -8.50
CA ILE A 146 8.56 5.73 -9.38
C ILE A 146 9.60 6.61 -10.05
N THR A 147 10.47 7.27 -9.28
CA THR A 147 11.47 8.21 -9.80
C THR A 147 12.40 7.55 -10.81
N ILE A 148 12.99 6.41 -10.46
CA ILE A 148 13.95 5.72 -11.33
C ILE A 148 13.27 5.19 -12.59
N SER A 149 12.06 4.63 -12.46
CA SER A 149 11.30 4.11 -13.62
C SER A 149 10.86 5.25 -14.55
N SER A 150 10.39 6.37 -14.00
CA SER A 150 10.02 7.56 -14.77
C SER A 150 11.22 8.18 -15.47
N ALA A 151 12.34 8.35 -14.78
CA ALA A 151 13.58 8.85 -15.38
C ALA A 151 14.01 7.98 -16.57
N TYR A 152 13.97 6.64 -16.40
CA TYR A 152 14.28 5.72 -17.48
C TYR A 152 13.36 5.91 -18.69
N LEU A 153 12.05 5.96 -18.48
CA LEU A 153 11.06 6.10 -19.55
C LEU A 153 11.16 7.45 -20.29
N LEU A 154 11.41 8.54 -19.57
CA LEU A 154 11.57 9.87 -20.16
C LEU A 154 12.85 10.00 -20.98
N LEU A 155 13.97 9.48 -20.46
CA LEU A 155 15.26 9.49 -21.14
C LEU A 155 15.30 8.52 -22.35
N LEU A 156 14.45 7.50 -22.35
CA LEU A 156 14.30 6.61 -23.50
C LEU A 156 13.75 7.34 -24.73
N ASN A 157 12.83 8.29 -24.53
CA ASN A 157 12.26 9.09 -25.63
C ASN A 157 13.28 10.06 -26.24
N SER A 158 14.18 10.65 -25.45
CA SER A 158 15.23 11.53 -25.98
C SER A 158 16.31 10.75 -26.76
N ALA A 159 16.63 9.52 -26.33
CA ALA A 159 17.54 8.63 -27.05
C ALA A 159 16.93 8.08 -28.37
N LEU A 160 15.61 7.93 -28.43
CA LEU A 160 14.90 7.48 -29.63
C LEU A 160 14.87 8.52 -30.76
N LYS A 161 14.92 9.81 -30.43
CA LYS A 161 14.90 10.89 -31.44
C LYS A 161 16.23 11.06 -32.17
N SER A 162 17.34 10.58 -31.61
CA SER A 162 18.67 10.68 -32.23
C SER A 162 18.97 9.58 -33.25
N ASP A 163 18.23 8.47 -33.24
CA ASP A 163 18.43 7.36 -34.18
C ASP A 163 17.24 7.23 -35.13
N VAL A 164 17.46 7.66 -36.38
CA VAL A 164 16.53 7.51 -37.50
C VAL A 164 16.25 6.02 -37.77
N VAL A 165 14.98 5.70 -38.07
CA VAL A 165 14.40 4.39 -38.44
C VAL A 165 13.93 3.52 -37.27
N ILE A 166 12.69 3.77 -36.83
CA ILE A 166 11.90 2.85 -36.01
C ILE A 166 11.48 1.66 -36.87
N SER A 167 12.31 0.61 -36.86
CA SER A 167 11.89 -0.74 -37.19
C SER A 167 12.11 -1.61 -35.96
N ASN A 168 11.04 -1.73 -35.15
CA ASN A 168 10.80 -2.81 -34.19
C ASN A 168 12.06 -3.52 -33.66
N LYS A 169 12.75 -2.92 -32.69
CA LYS A 169 13.54 -3.68 -31.70
C LYS A 169 13.87 -2.79 -30.51
N ARG A 170 13.44 -3.27 -29.35
CA ARG A 170 13.69 -2.73 -28.00
C ARG A 170 15.10 -2.12 -27.87
N LEU A 171 15.20 -0.98 -27.19
CA LEU A 171 16.34 -0.08 -27.32
C LEU A 171 17.55 -0.49 -26.47
N PRO A 172 18.77 -0.32 -27.00
CA PRO A 172 20.00 -0.43 -26.22
C PRO A 172 20.11 0.75 -25.23
N VAL A 173 20.62 0.48 -24.03
CA VAL A 173 20.88 1.49 -23.00
C VAL A 173 22.26 2.11 -23.23
N SER A 174 22.34 3.43 -23.37
CA SER A 174 23.62 4.14 -23.52
C SER A 174 24.37 4.23 -22.18
N ASN A 175 25.71 4.26 -22.23
CA ASN A 175 26.55 4.37 -21.03
C ASN A 175 26.28 5.65 -20.21
N LYS A 176 25.90 6.74 -20.87
CA LYS A 176 25.53 8.02 -20.24
C LYS A 176 24.22 7.90 -19.45
N LEU A 177 23.20 7.29 -20.05
CA LEU A 177 21.91 7.04 -19.40
C LEU A 177 22.08 6.10 -18.20
N LYS A 178 22.95 5.10 -18.33
CA LYS A 178 23.32 4.21 -17.23
C LYS A 178 23.91 4.96 -16.03
N GLN A 179 24.94 5.80 -16.25
CA GLN A 179 25.57 6.55 -15.15
C GLN A 179 24.58 7.45 -14.42
N LEU A 180 23.68 8.10 -15.16
CA LEU A 180 22.64 8.93 -14.58
C LEU A 180 21.66 8.13 -13.70
N LEU A 181 21.22 6.94 -14.13
CA LEU A 181 20.35 6.09 -13.31
C LEU A 181 21.01 5.60 -12.03
N ILE A 182 22.32 5.30 -12.09
CA ILE A 182 23.09 4.90 -10.91
C ILE A 182 23.25 6.10 -9.96
N GLN A 183 23.61 7.26 -10.49
CA GLN A 183 23.70 8.49 -9.71
C GLN A 183 22.37 8.84 -9.03
N LEU A 184 21.25 8.79 -9.75
CA LEU A 184 19.92 9.03 -9.17
C LEU A 184 19.57 8.00 -8.08
N LYS A 185 19.97 6.75 -8.24
CA LYS A 185 19.80 5.72 -7.21
C LYS A 185 20.60 6.07 -5.96
N ASP A 186 21.84 6.53 -6.12
CA ASP A 186 22.75 6.83 -5.02
C ASP A 186 22.36 8.14 -4.31
N GLU A 187 21.96 9.18 -5.04
CA GLU A 187 21.42 10.44 -4.50
C GLU A 187 20.15 10.23 -3.68
N TYR A 188 19.26 9.35 -4.16
CA TYR A 188 18.05 9.00 -3.41
C TYR A 188 18.39 8.23 -2.12
N GLN A 189 19.48 7.46 -2.11
CA GLN A 189 19.94 6.76 -0.91
C GLN A 189 20.66 7.69 0.08
N THR A 190 21.44 8.67 -0.39
CA THR A 190 22.18 9.60 0.47
C THR A 190 21.28 10.68 1.08
N GLY A 191 20.32 11.22 0.33
CA GLY A 191 19.33 12.16 0.86
C GLY A 191 18.52 11.55 2.02
N ASN A 192 18.18 10.26 1.93
CA ASN A 192 17.40 9.57 2.95
C ASN A 192 18.19 9.23 4.23
N ASN A 193 19.50 8.91 4.12
CA ASN A 193 20.31 8.62 5.31
C ASN A 193 20.50 9.85 6.20
N ASN A 194 20.45 11.06 5.62
CA ASN A 194 20.55 12.31 6.37
C ASN A 194 19.22 12.65 7.11
N ASP A 195 18.07 12.26 6.56
CA ASP A 195 16.76 12.41 7.23
C ASP A 195 16.54 11.35 8.34
N VAL A 196 17.12 10.15 8.18
CA VAL A 196 17.05 9.08 9.19
C VAL A 196 18.05 9.26 10.34
N THR A 197 19.20 9.92 10.10
CA THR A 197 20.14 10.25 11.19
C THR A 197 19.73 11.50 11.97
N THR A 198 19.07 12.47 11.35
CA THR A 198 18.53 13.64 12.05
C THR A 198 17.35 13.31 12.95
N SER A 199 16.59 12.24 12.68
CA SER A 199 15.47 11.79 13.53
C SER A 199 15.91 11.07 14.81
N ASN A 200 17.16 10.58 14.90
CA ASN A 200 17.70 9.92 16.11
C ASN A 200 18.51 10.84 17.03
N THR A 201 18.65 12.14 16.71
CA THR A 201 19.57 13.05 17.45
C THR A 201 19.03 14.45 17.76
N ILE A 202 17.71 14.65 17.87
CA ILE A 202 17.17 15.98 18.23
C ILE A 202 16.54 15.93 19.63
N SER A 203 17.42 16.10 20.62
CA SER A 203 17.13 16.87 21.83
C SER A 203 17.35 18.33 21.48
N GLY A 204 16.28 19.14 21.49
CA GLY A 204 16.37 20.60 21.52
C GLY A 204 16.13 21.30 20.18
N ASN A 205 15.03 22.05 20.14
CA ASN A 205 14.75 23.26 19.35
C ASN A 205 15.60 23.50 18.10
N THR A 206 15.00 23.29 16.92
CA THR A 206 14.63 24.31 15.91
C THR A 206 14.38 23.56 14.59
N LEU A 207 13.14 23.14 14.34
CA LEU A 207 12.76 22.55 13.05
C LEU A 207 12.36 23.68 12.10
N HIS A 208 13.10 23.85 10.99
CA HIS A 208 12.60 24.58 9.84
C HIS A 208 12.79 23.72 8.59
N SER A 209 11.70 23.60 7.82
CA SER A 209 11.57 22.98 6.48
C SER A 209 11.23 21.48 6.41
N PHE A 210 9.95 21.16 6.62
CA PHE A 210 9.05 20.84 5.51
C PHE A 210 7.66 21.38 5.86
N TYR A 211 7.11 22.23 5.01
CA TYR A 211 5.79 22.84 5.16
C TYR A 211 4.70 21.76 5.35
N SER A 212 4.32 21.54 6.60
CA SER A 212 3.03 21.96 7.13
C SER A 212 1.82 21.80 6.19
N LEU A 213 1.24 20.59 6.22
CA LEU A 213 -0.22 20.46 6.18
C LEU A 213 -0.82 20.56 7.60
N GLU A 214 0.01 20.55 8.65
CA GLU A 214 -0.42 20.62 10.06
C GLU A 214 -0.66 22.05 10.57
N ASP A 215 0.09 23.08 10.14
CA ASP A 215 -0.09 24.44 10.68
C ASP A 215 -1.39 25.12 10.20
N ASN A 216 -2.07 24.56 9.20
CA ASN A 216 -3.41 25.02 8.79
C ASN A 216 -4.57 24.32 9.50
N LEU A 217 -4.31 23.25 10.27
CA LEU A 217 -5.35 22.54 11.03
C LEU A 217 -5.57 23.12 12.43
N HIS A 218 -4.61 23.88 12.96
CA HIS A 218 -4.67 24.42 14.33
C HIS A 218 -5.25 25.84 14.46
N ASN A 219 -5.63 26.49 13.34
CA ASN A 219 -6.23 27.83 13.36
C ASN A 219 -7.73 27.87 13.06
N TYR A 220 -8.42 26.71 13.00
CA TYR A 220 -9.88 26.71 13.00
C TYR A 220 -10.40 26.88 14.43
N GLN A 221 -10.88 28.09 14.76
CA GLN A 221 -11.79 28.27 15.88
C GLN A 221 -12.92 27.26 15.74
N HIS A 222 -13.19 26.51 16.81
CA HIS A 222 -14.26 25.54 16.90
C HIS A 222 -15.55 26.09 16.28
N SER A 223 -15.91 25.63 15.08
CA SER A 223 -17.29 25.67 14.62
C SER A 223 -18.05 24.66 15.48
N GLU A 224 -19.13 25.11 16.12
CA GLU A 224 -20.01 24.25 16.93
C GLU A 224 -20.35 22.93 16.21
N PRO A 225 -20.54 21.83 16.95
CA PRO A 225 -20.92 20.55 16.36
C PRO A 225 -22.20 20.72 15.55
N ILE A 226 -22.15 20.34 14.27
CA ILE A 226 -23.34 20.26 13.42
C ILE A 226 -24.19 19.11 13.96
N LEU A 227 -25.18 19.45 14.78
CA LEU A 227 -26.27 18.54 15.15
C LEU A 227 -27.11 18.28 13.90
N ILE A 228 -26.99 17.09 13.34
CA ILE A 228 -27.92 16.60 12.32
C ILE A 228 -29.23 16.28 13.05
N HIS A 229 -30.20 17.19 12.97
CA HIS A 229 -31.56 16.92 13.41
C HIS A 229 -32.19 15.86 12.50
N PHE A 230 -32.40 14.66 13.04
CA PHE A 230 -33.32 13.72 12.44
C PHE A 230 -34.74 14.26 12.63
N SER A 231 -35.36 14.70 11.53
CA SER A 231 -36.78 14.98 11.50
C SER A 231 -37.52 13.66 11.67
N GLU A 232 -38.14 13.47 12.84
CA GLU A 232 -39.18 12.46 13.02
C GLU A 232 -40.42 12.92 12.25
N ASN A 233 -40.63 12.34 11.06
CA ASN A 233 -41.92 12.38 10.39
C ASN A 233 -42.87 11.42 11.11
N ASN A 234 -43.50 11.90 12.19
CA ASN A 234 -44.70 11.28 12.73
C ASN A 234 -45.89 11.66 11.84
N ASN A 235 -46.19 10.80 10.87
CA ASN A 235 -47.51 10.73 10.24
C ASN A 235 -48.17 9.40 10.61
N MET A 236 -48.94 9.43 11.70
CA MET A 236 -50.24 8.75 11.83
C MET A 236 -51.22 9.75 12.42
#